data_AF-A0A7V8JI75-F1
#
_entry.id   AF-A0A7V8JI75-F1
#
_cell.length_a   1.000
_cell.length_b   1.000
_cell.length_c   1.000
_cell.angle_alpha   90.00
_cell.angle_beta   90.00
_cell.angle_gamma   90.00
#
_symmetry.space_group_name_H-M   'P 1'
#
loop_
_entity.id
_entity.type
_entity.pdbx_description
1 polymer ?
#
loop_
_entity_poly.entity_id
_entity_poly.type
_entity_poly.pdbx_seq_one_letter_code
_entity_poly.pdbx_strand_id
1 'polypeptide(L)'
;MDVTVNIGVPFGYDNGFVSLASNEHAISFHLEEGTHVATSAIIDLGSVHKAGGARLLGQFSFTYTWSSADRIVTVCGSDFDSPDTMTLATWPEGTQEICRQRASGGGFRYQDLKANPMWNYTTPLTPGVEDIFDGLVKGTNEKLIQALQATPDIAVQVRRPVPKLSPDVHEQLMLVYRNGVFDRVHEANTLLGSNEQLYTIESTFGGEVTLNYKEAFANVIGSTSDPKIAGLSWIQLWANQYGQYPVICTSYHSNGFNCGSSLVGGHVIGGKTAKSMPKGSNSVWIFPICIQHNNDDKVYMEALKYLKGIWLNNYLGP
;
A
#
# COMPACT_ATOMS: atom_id res chain seq x y z
N MET A 1 0.01 7.73 17.20
CA MET A 1 -1.06 8.29 16.33
C MET A 1 -2.24 7.36 16.41
N ASP A 2 -3.44 7.86 16.70
CA ASP A 2 -4.65 7.03 16.77
C ASP A 2 -5.49 7.16 15.51
N VAL A 3 -5.99 6.04 14.99
CA VAL A 3 -6.91 6.00 13.85
C VAL A 3 -8.10 5.12 14.19
N THR A 4 -9.31 5.61 13.91
CA THR A 4 -10.56 4.92 14.19
C THR A 4 -11.35 4.70 12.91
N VAL A 5 -11.89 3.49 12.74
CA VAL A 5 -12.75 3.14 11.60
C VAL A 5 -14.00 2.43 12.09
N ASN A 6 -15.12 2.66 11.41
CA ASN A 6 -16.37 1.95 11.65
C ASN A 6 -16.48 0.78 10.69
N ILE A 7 -16.68 -0.43 11.22
CA ILE A 7 -16.77 -1.67 10.46
C ILE A 7 -18.06 -2.40 10.83
N GLY A 8 -18.58 -3.26 9.97
CA GLY A 8 -19.79 -4.01 10.27
C GLY A 8 -20.10 -5.01 9.19
N VAL A 9 -20.88 -6.04 9.54
CA VAL A 9 -21.41 -7.00 8.57
C VAL A 9 -22.66 -6.37 7.94
N PRO A 10 -22.67 -6.01 6.65
CA PRO A 10 -23.68 -5.11 6.10
C PRO A 10 -25.12 -5.66 6.11
N PHE A 11 -25.31 -6.98 6.05
CA PHE A 11 -26.64 -7.59 5.97
C PHE A 11 -26.93 -8.62 7.07
N GLY A 12 -26.02 -8.77 8.04
CA GLY A 12 -26.01 -9.93 8.93
C GLY A 12 -25.87 -11.26 8.17
N TYR A 13 -25.86 -12.36 8.91
CA TYR A 13 -25.90 -13.72 8.35
C TYR A 13 -26.54 -14.63 9.38
N ASP A 14 -27.33 -15.60 8.95
CA ASP A 14 -27.87 -16.58 9.88
C ASP A 14 -28.07 -17.93 9.21
N ASN A 15 -27.62 -18.99 9.89
CA ASN A 15 -27.93 -20.37 9.52
C ASN A 15 -27.92 -21.28 10.76
N GLY A 16 -28.13 -22.59 10.57
CA GLY A 16 -28.14 -23.57 11.66
C GLY A 16 -26.83 -23.72 12.46
N PHE A 17 -25.75 -23.06 12.07
CA PHE A 17 -24.40 -23.20 12.63
C PHE A 17 -23.81 -21.89 13.15
N VAL A 18 -24.12 -20.75 12.54
CA VAL A 18 -23.57 -19.44 12.91
C VAL A 18 -24.58 -18.33 12.61
N SER A 19 -24.65 -17.35 13.50
CA SER A 19 -25.30 -16.06 13.26
C SER A 19 -24.25 -14.95 13.30
N LEU A 20 -24.25 -14.03 12.34
CA LEU A 20 -23.45 -12.82 12.35
C LEU A 20 -24.37 -11.60 12.49
N ALA A 21 -24.06 -10.74 13.45
CA ALA A 21 -24.83 -9.54 13.71
C ALA A 21 -24.54 -8.45 12.66
N SER A 22 -25.56 -7.68 12.26
CA SER A 22 -25.40 -6.57 11.31
C SER A 22 -24.94 -5.26 11.96
N ASN A 23 -24.28 -5.34 13.12
CA ASN A 23 -23.93 -4.17 13.91
C ASN A 23 -22.66 -3.51 13.37
N GLU A 24 -22.60 -2.18 13.52
CA GLU A 24 -21.34 -1.46 13.33
C GLU A 24 -20.52 -1.44 14.63
N HIS A 25 -19.21 -1.59 14.49
CA HIS A 25 -18.22 -1.51 15.54
C HIS A 25 -17.22 -0.42 15.17
N ALA A 26 -17.01 0.53 16.08
CA ALA A 26 -15.86 1.43 16.01
C ALA A 26 -14.63 0.67 16.52
N ILE A 27 -13.63 0.50 15.67
CA ILE A 27 -12.33 -0.07 16.05
C ILE A 27 -11.26 1.00 15.92
N SER A 28 -10.36 1.04 16.91
CA SER A 28 -9.25 1.99 16.96
C SER A 28 -7.92 1.26 16.94
N PHE A 29 -6.93 1.87 16.31
CA PHE A 29 -5.55 1.40 16.27
C PHE A 29 -4.62 2.51 16.75
N HIS A 30 -3.69 2.14 17.63
CA HIS A 30 -2.61 3.01 18.07
C HIS A 30 -1.35 2.71 17.25
N LEU A 31 -0.79 3.73 16.60
CA LEU A 31 0.43 3.65 15.80
C LEU A 31 1.60 4.32 16.51
N GLU A 32 2.67 3.56 16.72
CA GLU A 32 3.93 3.91 17.37
C GLU A 32 5.04 4.12 16.34
N GLU A 33 6.09 4.86 16.69
CA GLU A 33 7.25 5.08 15.80
C GLU A 33 7.93 3.75 15.43
N GLY A 34 8.25 3.57 14.15
CA GLY A 34 8.89 2.37 13.62
C GLY A 34 7.92 1.38 12.98
N THR A 35 8.36 0.14 12.84
CA THR A 35 7.59 -0.94 12.21
C THR A 35 6.96 -1.84 13.28
N HIS A 36 5.63 -1.97 13.26
CA HIS A 36 4.88 -2.72 14.28
C HIS A 36 3.66 -3.42 13.69
N VAL A 37 3.04 -4.28 14.49
CA VAL A 37 1.71 -4.85 14.20
C VAL A 37 0.68 -4.15 15.07
N ALA A 38 -0.23 -3.40 14.45
CA ALA A 38 -1.37 -2.81 15.15
C ALA A 38 -2.44 -3.89 15.35
N THR A 39 -3.09 -3.89 16.51
CA THR A 39 -4.16 -4.85 16.84
C THR A 39 -5.34 -4.11 17.45
N SER A 40 -6.56 -4.43 17.01
CA SER A 40 -7.78 -3.82 17.54
C SER A 40 -8.19 -4.42 18.88
N ALA A 41 -9.11 -3.75 19.58
CA ALA A 41 -9.91 -4.39 20.60
C ALA A 41 -10.70 -5.57 20.02
N ILE A 42 -11.06 -6.53 20.88
CA ILE A 42 -11.93 -7.65 20.52
C ILE A 42 -13.35 -7.14 20.31
N ILE A 43 -13.99 -7.57 19.23
CA ILE A 43 -15.38 -7.26 18.91
C ILE A 43 -16.24 -8.52 18.89
N ASP A 44 -17.54 -8.33 19.08
CA ASP A 44 -18.55 -9.38 18.98
C ASP A 44 -19.13 -9.41 17.56
N LEU A 45 -18.89 -10.49 16.84
CA LEU A 45 -19.39 -10.67 15.48
C LEU A 45 -20.72 -11.43 15.44
N GLY A 46 -21.14 -12.09 16.52
CA GLY A 46 -22.34 -12.92 16.56
C GLY A 46 -22.18 -14.18 17.41
N SER A 47 -22.62 -15.34 16.94
CA SER A 47 -22.63 -16.59 17.72
C SER A 47 -22.40 -17.84 16.88
N VAL A 48 -21.85 -18.89 17.50
CA VAL A 48 -21.63 -20.22 16.89
C VAL A 48 -22.51 -21.25 17.59
N HIS A 49 -23.55 -21.73 16.91
CA HIS A 49 -24.59 -22.60 17.47
C HIS A 49 -24.05 -23.96 17.91
N LYS A 50 -23.11 -24.53 17.15
CA LYS A 50 -22.47 -25.80 17.52
C LYS A 50 -21.62 -25.72 18.79
N ALA A 51 -21.12 -24.55 19.13
CA ALA A 51 -20.37 -24.28 20.35
C ALA A 51 -21.27 -23.89 21.53
N GLY A 52 -22.49 -24.47 21.60
CA GLY A 52 -23.45 -24.15 22.65
C GLY A 52 -23.97 -22.71 22.61
N GLY A 53 -23.94 -22.07 21.43
CA GLY A 53 -24.31 -20.66 21.26
C GLY A 53 -23.24 -19.68 21.77
N ALA A 54 -21.96 -20.11 21.86
CA ALA A 54 -20.86 -19.23 22.23
C ALA A 54 -20.76 -18.02 21.30
N ARG A 55 -20.39 -16.86 21.85
CA ARG A 55 -20.17 -15.63 21.09
C ARG A 55 -19.02 -15.83 20.11
N LEU A 56 -19.17 -15.34 18.88
CA LEU A 56 -18.10 -15.32 17.90
C LEU A 56 -17.33 -14.01 18.06
N LEU A 57 -16.10 -14.11 18.56
CA LEU A 57 -15.22 -12.98 18.77
C LEU A 57 -14.39 -12.71 17.52
N GLY A 58 -14.08 -11.44 17.26
CA GLY A 58 -13.24 -10.98 16.16
C GLY A 58 -12.17 -10.00 16.61
N GLN A 59 -11.01 -10.03 15.97
CA GLN A 59 -9.94 -9.06 16.17
C GLN A 59 -9.19 -8.78 14.87
N PHE A 60 -8.94 -7.51 14.58
CA PHE A 60 -8.21 -7.06 13.41
C PHE A 60 -6.75 -6.79 13.75
N SER A 61 -5.85 -7.09 12.82
CA SER A 61 -4.44 -6.74 12.91
C SER A 61 -3.84 -6.44 11.54
N PHE A 62 -2.83 -5.58 11.49
CA PHE A 62 -2.04 -5.30 10.28
C PHE A 62 -0.65 -4.80 10.64
N THR A 63 0.32 -5.02 9.76
CA THR A 63 1.67 -4.44 9.92
C THR A 63 1.69 -3.04 9.31
N TYR A 64 2.37 -2.11 9.98
CA TYR A 64 2.60 -0.76 9.48
C TYR A 64 4.03 -0.31 9.77
N THR A 65 4.45 0.75 9.11
CA THR A 65 5.60 1.56 9.52
C THR A 65 5.17 3.00 9.67
N TRP A 66 5.51 3.65 10.78
CA TRP A 66 5.25 5.06 11.01
C TRP A 66 6.57 5.79 11.29
N SER A 67 6.84 6.84 10.53
CA SER A 67 7.93 7.78 10.81
C SER A 67 7.35 9.14 11.16
N SER A 68 7.49 9.55 12.42
CA SER A 68 7.10 10.89 12.88
C SER A 68 8.02 11.98 12.37
N ALA A 69 9.30 11.67 12.15
CA ALA A 69 10.28 12.59 11.57
C ALA A 69 9.92 12.98 10.14
N ASP A 70 9.56 11.99 9.31
CA ASP A 70 9.16 12.21 7.92
C ASP A 70 7.65 12.45 7.76
N ARG A 71 6.87 12.19 8.82
CA ARG A 71 5.40 12.25 8.84
C ARG A 71 4.75 11.31 7.82
N ILE A 72 5.33 10.12 7.66
CA ILE A 72 4.90 9.11 6.68
C ILE A 72 4.41 7.86 7.40
N VAL A 73 3.20 7.41 7.06
CA VAL A 73 2.70 6.08 7.44
C VAL A 73 2.66 5.17 6.22
N THR A 74 3.21 3.96 6.35
CA THR A 74 3.22 2.93 5.32
C THR A 74 2.37 1.74 5.76
N VAL A 75 1.39 1.36 4.93
CA VAL A 75 0.50 0.21 5.15
C VAL A 75 0.36 -0.62 3.86
N CYS A 76 -0.21 -1.82 3.95
CA CYS A 76 -0.52 -2.63 2.76
C CYS A 76 -1.92 -2.35 2.22
N GLY A 77 -2.04 -2.24 0.90
CA GLY A 77 -3.33 -2.21 0.21
C GLY A 77 -4.05 -3.56 0.29
N SER A 78 -5.37 -3.55 0.09
CA SER A 78 -6.20 -4.77 0.16
C SER A 78 -6.00 -5.73 -1.02
N ASP A 79 -5.22 -5.32 -2.01
CA ASP A 79 -4.86 -6.05 -3.22
C ASP A 79 -3.39 -6.50 -3.23
N PHE A 80 -2.62 -6.19 -2.18
CA PHE A 80 -1.19 -6.43 -2.13
C PHE A 80 -0.85 -7.71 -1.35
N ASP A 81 -0.61 -8.81 -2.07
CA ASP A 81 -0.28 -10.12 -1.47
C ASP A 81 0.94 -10.04 -0.52
N SER A 82 0.66 -10.03 0.79
CA SER A 82 1.66 -9.92 1.84
C SER A 82 1.13 -10.43 3.19
N PRO A 83 1.99 -11.05 4.03
CA PRO A 83 1.65 -11.31 5.43
C PRO A 83 1.30 -10.06 6.24
N ASP A 84 1.74 -8.88 5.77
CA ASP A 84 1.59 -7.60 6.45
C ASP A 84 0.21 -6.96 6.27
N THR A 85 -0.65 -7.58 5.47
CA THR A 85 -2.00 -7.08 5.18
C THR A 85 -2.95 -7.24 6.36
N MET A 86 -4.05 -6.49 6.31
CA MET A 86 -5.12 -6.62 7.30
C MET A 86 -5.58 -8.07 7.44
N THR A 87 -5.63 -8.54 8.67
CA THR A 87 -6.06 -9.88 9.06
C THR A 87 -7.17 -9.77 10.10
N LEU A 88 -8.28 -10.48 9.87
CA LEU A 88 -9.31 -10.75 10.87
C LEU A 88 -9.08 -12.14 11.46
N ALA A 89 -8.80 -12.21 12.76
CA ALA A 89 -8.85 -13.44 13.52
C ALA A 89 -10.25 -13.60 14.14
N THR A 90 -10.85 -14.79 14.02
CA THR A 90 -12.15 -15.13 14.62
C THR A 90 -12.08 -16.39 15.45
N TRP A 91 -12.79 -16.42 16.58
CA TRP A 91 -12.87 -17.59 17.46
C TRP A 91 -14.15 -17.57 18.32
N PRO A 92 -14.75 -18.74 18.62
CA PRO A 92 -15.80 -18.83 19.62
C PRO A 92 -15.25 -18.57 21.02
N GLU A 93 -15.96 -17.75 21.80
CA GLU A 93 -15.66 -17.48 23.20
C GLU A 93 -15.53 -18.79 24.01
N GLY A 94 -14.49 -18.89 24.84
CA GLY A 94 -14.23 -20.10 25.64
C GLY A 94 -13.51 -21.23 24.89
N THR A 95 -13.11 -21.02 23.63
CA THR A 95 -12.34 -22.01 22.85
C THR A 95 -10.93 -21.50 22.49
N GLN A 96 -10.06 -22.40 22.02
CA GLN A 96 -8.74 -22.05 21.46
C GLN A 96 -8.74 -22.06 19.92
N GLU A 97 -9.92 -22.17 19.31
CA GLU A 97 -10.07 -22.37 17.87
C GLU A 97 -10.05 -21.04 17.13
N ILE A 98 -9.01 -20.79 16.33
CA ILE A 98 -8.81 -19.51 15.65
C ILE A 98 -8.82 -19.74 14.14
N CYS A 99 -9.66 -18.99 13.43
CA CYS A 99 -9.60 -18.86 11.97
C CYS A 99 -9.09 -17.47 11.59
N ARG A 100 -8.38 -17.35 10.46
CA ARG A 100 -7.79 -16.08 10.00
C ARG A 100 -8.16 -15.78 8.55
N GLN A 101 -8.77 -14.63 8.32
CA GLN A 101 -9.04 -14.08 6.99
C GLN A 101 -8.08 -12.92 6.71
N ARG A 102 -7.46 -12.88 5.53
CA ARG A 102 -6.52 -11.81 5.11
C ARG A 102 -7.10 -11.01 3.94
N ALA A 103 -6.70 -9.75 3.79
CA ALA A 103 -7.22 -8.86 2.74
C ALA A 103 -6.83 -9.29 1.32
N SER A 104 -5.62 -9.83 1.13
CA SER A 104 -5.09 -10.23 -0.18
C SER A 104 -4.28 -11.52 -0.11
N GLY A 105 -4.24 -12.27 -1.21
CA GLY A 105 -3.13 -13.18 -1.51
C GLY A 105 -3.06 -14.52 -0.76
N GLY A 106 -4.00 -14.79 0.14
CA GLY A 106 -4.19 -16.13 0.66
C GLY A 106 -5.14 -16.08 1.83
N GLY A 107 -6.25 -16.79 1.70
CA GLY A 107 -7.09 -17.16 2.84
C GLY A 107 -6.26 -17.95 3.87
N PHE A 108 -6.74 -19.11 4.29
CA PHE A 108 -6.00 -19.92 5.24
C PHE A 108 -4.58 -20.24 4.73
N ARG A 109 -3.55 -20.00 5.56
CA ARG A 109 -2.30 -20.75 5.38
C ARG A 109 -2.61 -22.18 5.79
N TYR A 110 -1.97 -23.18 5.19
CA TYR A 110 -2.16 -24.60 5.56
C TYR A 110 -2.05 -24.86 7.08
N GLN A 111 -1.26 -24.03 7.78
CA GLN A 111 -1.10 -24.09 9.23
C GLN A 111 -2.27 -23.50 10.04
N ASP A 112 -3.06 -22.60 9.44
CA ASP A 112 -4.29 -22.03 10.02
C ASP A 112 -5.46 -23.05 10.00
N LEU A 113 -5.32 -24.18 9.29
CA LEU A 113 -6.32 -25.27 9.19
C LEU A 113 -6.11 -26.41 10.21
N LYS A 114 -5.24 -26.24 11.21
CA LYS A 114 -5.18 -27.22 12.32
C LYS A 114 -6.60 -27.35 12.88
N ALA A 115 -7.14 -28.57 12.81
CA ALA A 115 -8.56 -28.86 12.95
C ALA A 115 -9.22 -28.06 14.08
N ASN A 116 -10.03 -27.08 13.70
CA ASN A 116 -10.93 -26.32 14.57
C ASN A 116 -12.31 -27.02 14.49
N PRO A 117 -12.59 -28.05 15.33
CA PRO A 117 -13.79 -28.87 15.20
C PRO A 117 -15.10 -28.09 15.43
N MET A 118 -15.05 -26.98 16.15
CA MET A 118 -16.21 -26.15 16.51
C MET A 118 -16.34 -24.90 15.63
N TRP A 119 -15.25 -24.43 15.02
CA TRP A 119 -15.23 -23.19 14.23
C TRP A 119 -14.35 -23.30 12.99
N ASN A 120 -15.00 -23.44 11.85
CA ASN A 120 -14.38 -23.27 10.55
C ASN A 120 -15.42 -22.74 9.56
N TYR A 121 -15.18 -21.55 9.03
CA TYR A 121 -16.12 -20.86 8.14
C TYR A 121 -16.00 -21.29 6.66
N THR A 122 -15.03 -22.14 6.29
CA THR A 122 -14.87 -22.67 4.92
C THR A 122 -15.58 -24.00 4.71
N THR A 123 -16.41 -24.43 5.67
CA THR A 123 -17.13 -25.69 5.57
C THR A 123 -18.44 -25.50 4.80
N PRO A 124 -18.98 -26.57 4.17
CA PRO A 124 -20.33 -26.53 3.60
C PRO A 124 -21.44 -26.20 4.60
N LEU A 125 -21.14 -26.18 5.91
CA LEU A 125 -22.09 -25.85 6.97
C LEU A 125 -22.24 -24.33 7.17
N THR A 126 -21.33 -23.52 6.63
CA THR A 126 -21.32 -22.06 6.75
C THR A 126 -21.17 -21.40 5.37
N PRO A 127 -22.05 -21.72 4.40
CA PRO A 127 -21.90 -21.24 3.03
C PRO A 127 -21.92 -19.71 2.97
N GLY A 128 -20.96 -19.10 2.27
CA GLY A 128 -20.86 -17.65 2.08
C GLY A 128 -20.23 -16.86 3.23
N VAL A 129 -19.93 -17.49 4.38
CA VAL A 129 -19.27 -16.80 5.50
C VAL A 129 -17.85 -16.37 5.14
N GLU A 130 -17.15 -17.16 4.33
CA GLU A 130 -15.84 -16.79 3.78
C GLU A 130 -15.90 -15.48 2.99
N ASP A 131 -16.86 -15.34 2.07
CA ASP A 131 -17.05 -14.12 1.28
C ASP A 131 -17.39 -12.91 2.15
N ILE A 132 -18.18 -13.13 3.22
CA ILE A 132 -18.50 -12.08 4.19
C ILE A 132 -17.24 -11.61 4.92
N PHE A 133 -16.42 -12.52 5.43
CA PHE A 133 -15.19 -12.13 6.12
C PHE A 133 -14.15 -11.55 5.16
N ASP A 134 -14.05 -12.03 3.94
CA ASP A 134 -13.19 -11.45 2.90
C ASP A 134 -13.59 -10.00 2.62
N GLY A 135 -14.88 -9.76 2.38
CA GLY A 135 -15.44 -8.42 2.21
C GLY A 135 -15.24 -7.52 3.43
N LEU A 136 -15.42 -8.06 4.64
CA LEU A 136 -15.22 -7.33 5.89
C LEU A 136 -13.76 -6.91 6.08
N VAL A 137 -12.80 -7.80 5.85
CA VAL A 137 -11.36 -7.50 5.98
C VAL A 137 -10.91 -6.48 4.95
N LYS A 138 -11.26 -6.67 3.67
CA LYS A 138 -10.94 -5.71 2.60
C LYS A 138 -11.58 -4.36 2.86
N GLY A 139 -12.86 -4.34 3.20
CA GLY A 139 -13.59 -3.11 3.54
C GLY A 139 -12.99 -2.38 4.74
N THR A 140 -12.56 -3.11 5.76
CA THR A 140 -11.88 -2.55 6.94
C THR A 140 -10.54 -1.93 6.57
N ASN A 141 -9.73 -2.61 5.75
CA ASN A 141 -8.44 -2.10 5.32
C ASN A 141 -8.57 -0.84 4.45
N GLU A 142 -9.53 -0.80 3.52
CA GLU A 142 -9.76 0.40 2.71
C GLU A 142 -10.27 1.57 3.58
N LYS A 143 -11.14 1.32 4.56
CA LYS A 143 -11.57 2.36 5.52
C LYS A 143 -10.41 2.88 6.37
N LEU A 144 -9.49 2.00 6.78
CA LEU A 144 -8.27 2.37 7.50
C LEU A 144 -7.40 3.28 6.64
N ILE A 145 -7.12 2.87 5.39
CA ILE A 145 -6.33 3.66 4.44
C ILE A 145 -6.97 5.03 4.23
N GLN A 146 -8.30 5.10 4.05
CA GLN A 146 -9.03 6.37 3.91
C GLN A 146 -8.92 7.24 5.15
N ALA A 147 -9.05 6.67 6.36
CA ALA A 147 -8.93 7.40 7.62
C ALA A 147 -7.51 7.95 7.82
N LEU A 148 -6.47 7.18 7.46
CA LEU A 148 -5.09 7.65 7.45
C LEU A 148 -4.92 8.79 6.43
N GLN A 149 -5.46 8.66 5.22
CA GLN A 149 -5.35 9.70 4.17
C GLN A 149 -6.11 10.99 4.52
N ALA A 150 -7.15 10.88 5.35
CA ALA A 150 -7.89 12.01 5.88
C ALA A 150 -7.22 12.64 7.12
N THR A 151 -6.23 11.96 7.72
CA THR A 151 -5.46 12.52 8.82
C THR A 151 -4.66 13.70 8.29
N PRO A 152 -4.85 14.91 8.84
CA PRO A 152 -4.10 16.06 8.37
C PRO A 152 -2.62 15.81 8.57
N ASP A 153 -1.85 16.42 7.68
CA ASP A 153 -0.48 16.74 7.97
C ASP A 153 0.38 15.45 8.04
N ILE A 154 0.00 14.40 7.30
CA ILE A 154 0.77 13.16 7.11
C ILE A 154 0.67 12.68 5.65
N ALA A 155 1.75 12.08 5.16
CA ALA A 155 1.73 11.35 3.91
C ALA A 155 1.42 9.87 4.16
N VAL A 156 0.62 9.26 3.29
CA VAL A 156 0.22 7.85 3.40
C VAL A 156 0.77 7.06 2.22
N GLN A 157 1.71 6.17 2.50
CA GLN A 157 2.19 5.18 1.56
C GLN A 157 1.36 3.89 1.67
N VAL A 158 0.83 3.43 0.55
CA VAL A 158 0.08 2.18 0.46
C VAL A 158 0.83 1.25 -0.46
N ARG A 159 1.32 0.13 0.06
CA ARG A 159 1.91 -0.93 -0.77
C ARG A 159 0.82 -1.46 -1.70
N ARG A 160 1.10 -1.40 -2.99
CA ARG A 160 0.21 -1.87 -4.06
C ARG A 160 0.99 -2.81 -4.95
N PRO A 161 0.33 -3.79 -5.59
CA PRO A 161 0.99 -4.54 -6.64
C PRO A 161 1.45 -3.57 -7.73
N VAL A 162 2.54 -3.91 -8.40
CA VAL A 162 2.95 -3.18 -9.60
C VAL A 162 1.74 -3.12 -10.55
N PRO A 163 1.48 -1.98 -11.21
CA PRO A 163 0.44 -1.93 -12.24
C PRO A 163 0.58 -3.11 -13.20
N LYS A 164 -0.53 -3.61 -13.75
CA LYS A 164 -0.46 -4.75 -14.67
C LYS A 164 0.32 -4.36 -15.92
N LEU A 165 1.56 -4.82 -15.99
CA LEU A 165 2.43 -4.66 -17.15
C LEU A 165 2.37 -5.96 -17.96
N SER A 166 2.41 -5.86 -19.28
CA SER A 166 2.52 -7.05 -20.11
C SER A 166 3.86 -7.76 -19.81
N PRO A 167 3.97 -9.08 -20.01
CA PRO A 167 5.24 -9.79 -19.84
C PRO A 167 6.40 -9.13 -20.59
N ASP A 168 6.16 -8.69 -21.83
CA ASP A 168 7.17 -7.99 -22.63
C ASP A 168 7.63 -6.67 -21.97
N VAL A 169 6.69 -5.90 -21.42
CA VAL A 169 7.03 -4.68 -20.68
C VAL A 169 7.76 -5.05 -19.40
N HIS A 170 7.34 -6.11 -18.70
CA HIS A 170 7.99 -6.60 -17.48
C HIS A 170 9.45 -7.03 -17.70
N GLU A 171 9.74 -7.79 -18.76
CA GLU A 171 11.11 -8.17 -19.12
C GLU A 171 11.98 -6.95 -19.46
N GLN A 172 11.39 -5.96 -20.15
CA GLN A 172 12.06 -4.68 -20.44
C GLN A 172 12.30 -3.80 -19.19
N LEU A 173 11.67 -4.11 -18.05
CA LEU A 173 11.87 -3.41 -16.78
C LEU A 173 13.02 -3.99 -15.95
N MET A 174 13.55 -5.14 -16.33
CA MET A 174 14.57 -5.79 -15.52
C MET A 174 15.91 -5.08 -15.72
N LEU A 175 16.57 -4.71 -14.63
CA LEU A 175 17.86 -4.04 -14.60
C LEU A 175 18.93 -5.00 -14.10
N VAL A 176 20.10 -4.96 -14.72
CA VAL A 176 21.26 -5.76 -14.30
C VAL A 176 22.23 -4.87 -13.55
N TYR A 177 22.56 -5.29 -12.33
CA TYR A 177 23.59 -4.70 -11.49
C TYR A 177 24.79 -5.62 -11.46
N ARG A 178 25.99 -5.09 -11.66
CA ARG A 178 27.26 -5.83 -11.55
C ARG A 178 28.02 -5.31 -10.35
N ASN A 179 28.32 -6.19 -9.39
CA ASN A 179 28.96 -5.82 -8.13
C ASN A 179 28.23 -4.67 -7.38
N GLY A 180 26.88 -4.68 -7.38
CA GLY A 180 26.08 -3.64 -6.72
C GLY A 180 26.03 -2.29 -7.45
N VAL A 181 26.60 -2.19 -8.65
CA VAL A 181 26.52 -0.99 -9.49
C VAL A 181 25.63 -1.27 -10.69
N PHE A 182 24.73 -0.35 -11.02
CA PHE A 182 23.94 -0.43 -12.25
C PHE A 182 24.87 -0.63 -13.45
N ASP A 183 24.62 -1.68 -14.23
CA ASP A 183 25.43 -2.04 -15.40
C ASP A 183 24.64 -1.78 -16.68
N ARG A 184 23.46 -2.39 -16.82
CA ARG A 184 22.65 -2.31 -18.04
C ARG A 184 21.18 -2.65 -17.80
N VAL A 185 20.34 -2.39 -18.80
CA VAL A 185 19.00 -3.00 -18.89
C VAL A 185 19.16 -4.46 -19.31
N HIS A 186 18.32 -5.35 -18.78
CA HIS A 186 18.32 -6.76 -19.15
C HIS A 186 17.84 -6.94 -20.60
N GLU A 187 18.60 -7.71 -21.38
CA GLU A 187 18.21 -8.12 -22.72
C GLU A 187 17.72 -9.57 -22.64
N ALA A 188 16.49 -9.81 -23.11
CA ALA A 188 15.91 -11.14 -23.17
C ALA A 188 16.86 -12.09 -23.90
N ASN A 189 17.14 -13.25 -23.28
CA ASN A 189 18.11 -14.29 -23.70
C ASN A 189 19.59 -14.05 -23.34
N THR A 190 19.92 -13.02 -22.55
CA THR A 190 21.28 -12.85 -22.04
C THR A 190 21.45 -13.57 -20.70
N LEU A 191 22.42 -14.49 -20.63
CA LEU A 191 22.80 -15.12 -19.37
C LEU A 191 23.46 -14.09 -18.43
N LEU A 192 23.05 -14.08 -17.18
CA LEU A 192 23.68 -13.25 -16.15
C LEU A 192 25.05 -13.83 -15.80
N GLY A 193 26.05 -12.95 -15.70
CA GLY A 193 27.36 -13.30 -15.17
C GLY A 193 27.29 -13.63 -13.67
N SER A 194 28.34 -14.28 -13.14
CA SER A 194 28.39 -14.73 -11.73
C SER A 194 28.29 -13.60 -10.70
N ASN A 195 28.56 -12.36 -11.11
CA ASN A 195 28.56 -11.16 -10.25
C ASN A 195 27.43 -10.19 -10.63
N GLU A 196 26.45 -10.67 -11.41
CA GLU A 196 25.33 -9.89 -11.88
C GLU A 196 24.05 -10.23 -11.12
N GLN A 197 23.29 -9.20 -10.77
CA GLN A 197 22.01 -9.31 -10.08
C GLN A 197 20.93 -8.65 -10.92
N LEU A 198 19.79 -9.32 -11.05
CA LEU A 198 18.63 -8.83 -11.77
C LEU A 198 17.67 -8.17 -10.79
N TYR A 199 17.34 -6.92 -11.02
CA TYR A 199 16.35 -6.15 -10.27
C TYR A 199 15.16 -5.89 -11.17
N THR A 200 13.96 -6.16 -10.67
CA THR A 200 12.72 -5.93 -11.44
C THR A 200 12.03 -4.65 -10.96
N ILE A 201 10.98 -4.20 -11.67
CA ILE A 201 10.17 -3.07 -11.20
C ILE A 201 9.57 -3.34 -9.81
N GLU A 202 9.24 -4.58 -9.46
CA GLU A 202 8.75 -4.96 -8.11
C GLU A 202 9.78 -4.66 -7.02
N SER A 203 11.07 -4.61 -7.37
CA SER A 203 12.14 -4.28 -6.43
C SER A 203 12.26 -2.78 -6.15
N THR A 204 11.63 -1.93 -6.99
CA THR A 204 11.70 -0.46 -6.91
C THR A 204 10.33 0.19 -6.68
N PHE A 205 9.25 -0.45 -7.11
CA PHE A 205 7.88 0.05 -6.95
C PHE A 205 7.39 -0.29 -5.56
N GLY A 206 7.22 0.74 -4.72
CA GLY A 206 6.68 0.59 -3.37
C GLY A 206 5.16 0.54 -3.34
N GLY A 207 4.51 1.31 -4.22
CA GLY A 207 3.06 1.44 -4.28
C GLY A 207 2.64 2.86 -4.59
N GLU A 208 1.60 3.32 -3.89
CA GLU A 208 1.08 4.68 -4.01
C GLU A 208 1.48 5.50 -2.79
N VAL A 209 1.64 6.80 -2.98
CA VAL A 209 1.68 7.79 -1.90
C VAL A 209 0.52 8.77 -2.07
N THR A 210 -0.13 9.12 -0.97
CA THR A 210 -1.13 10.18 -0.91
C THR A 210 -0.60 11.31 -0.02
N LEU A 211 -0.56 12.51 -0.57
CA LEU A 211 -0.23 13.76 0.12
C LEU A 211 -1.50 14.52 0.51
N ASN A 212 -1.44 15.30 1.58
CA ASN A 212 -2.50 16.25 1.87
C ASN A 212 -2.48 17.44 0.90
N TYR A 213 -3.62 18.11 0.76
CA TYR A 213 -3.69 19.34 -0.02
C TYR A 213 -2.75 20.41 0.56
N LYS A 214 -1.96 21.05 -0.31
CA LYS A 214 -0.87 21.99 0.02
C LYS A 214 0.32 21.40 0.77
N GLU A 215 0.41 20.09 0.90
CA GLU A 215 1.60 19.47 1.46
C GLU A 215 2.83 19.82 0.61
N ALA A 216 3.91 20.19 1.29
CA ALA A 216 5.13 20.62 0.65
C ALA A 216 5.97 19.42 0.20
N PHE A 217 6.46 19.47 -1.03
CA PHE A 217 7.44 18.53 -1.57
C PHE A 217 8.51 19.27 -2.37
N ALA A 218 9.66 18.64 -2.60
CA ALA A 218 10.79 19.23 -3.31
C ALA A 218 11.45 18.22 -4.25
N ASN A 219 12.22 18.71 -5.22
CA ASN A 219 12.93 17.85 -6.18
C ASN A 219 14.00 16.99 -5.49
N VAL A 220 14.27 15.83 -6.07
CA VAL A 220 15.50 15.08 -5.82
C VAL A 220 16.60 15.62 -6.72
N ILE A 221 17.69 16.12 -6.12
CA ILE A 221 18.82 16.68 -6.87
C ILE A 221 19.56 15.56 -7.58
N GLY A 222 19.86 15.77 -8.87
CA GLY A 222 20.62 14.84 -9.70
C GLY A 222 19.80 13.72 -10.34
N SER A 223 18.48 13.73 -10.14
CA SER A 223 17.58 12.66 -10.61
C SER A 223 17.33 12.64 -12.13
N THR A 224 17.85 13.61 -12.87
CA THR A 224 17.61 13.74 -14.33
C THR A 224 18.16 12.55 -15.11
N SER A 225 19.28 11.99 -14.65
CA SER A 225 19.95 10.85 -15.29
C SER A 225 19.53 9.52 -14.68
N ASP A 226 18.53 9.52 -13.81
CA ASP A 226 18.05 8.29 -13.20
C ASP A 226 17.57 7.33 -14.28
N PRO A 227 17.90 6.03 -14.15
CA PRO A 227 17.48 5.02 -15.08
C PRO A 227 15.97 5.08 -15.22
N LYS A 228 15.52 5.38 -16.44
CA LYS A 228 14.13 5.25 -16.81
C LYS A 228 13.75 3.78 -16.68
N ILE A 229 12.64 3.53 -16.01
CA ILE A 229 12.12 2.19 -15.83
C ILE A 229 11.33 1.80 -17.10
N ALA A 230 11.76 0.75 -17.82
CA ALA A 230 11.24 0.29 -19.14
C ALA A 230 11.40 1.26 -20.32
N GLY A 231 12.37 2.18 -20.27
CA GLY A 231 12.45 3.25 -21.29
C GLY A 231 11.23 4.19 -21.29
N LEU A 232 10.24 3.93 -20.43
CA LEU A 232 9.14 4.82 -20.13
C LEU A 232 9.71 5.99 -19.33
N SER A 233 9.31 7.18 -19.73
CA SER A 233 9.45 8.32 -18.85
C SER A 233 8.60 8.11 -17.60
N TRP A 234 9.03 8.68 -16.48
CA TRP A 234 8.30 8.62 -15.21
C TRP A 234 6.84 9.10 -15.31
N ILE A 235 6.56 10.03 -16.22
CA ILE A 235 5.19 10.50 -16.48
C ILE A 235 4.32 9.43 -17.16
N GLN A 236 4.91 8.58 -18.00
CA GLN A 236 4.21 7.44 -18.61
C GLN A 236 3.93 6.36 -17.57
N LEU A 237 4.87 6.09 -16.67
CA LEU A 237 4.65 5.17 -15.55
C LEU A 237 3.49 5.65 -14.66
N TRP A 238 3.50 6.95 -14.31
CA TRP A 238 2.40 7.58 -13.58
C TRP A 238 1.07 7.45 -14.36
N ALA A 239 1.06 7.76 -15.66
CA ALA A 239 -0.15 7.67 -16.47
C ALA A 239 -0.72 6.25 -16.56
N ASN A 240 0.15 5.23 -16.65
CA ASN A 240 -0.26 3.84 -16.67
C ASN A 240 -0.86 3.41 -15.32
N GLN A 241 -0.31 3.88 -14.20
CA GLN A 241 -0.86 3.59 -12.86
C GLN A 241 -2.26 4.19 -12.68
N TYR A 242 -2.48 5.42 -13.13
CA TYR A 242 -3.74 6.14 -12.92
C TYR A 242 -4.69 6.11 -14.13
N GLY A 243 -4.36 5.36 -15.17
CA GLY A 243 -5.18 5.14 -16.36
C GLY A 243 -5.34 6.36 -17.30
N GLN A 244 -4.62 7.45 -17.05
CA GLN A 244 -4.70 8.67 -17.85
C GLN A 244 -3.44 9.52 -17.71
N TYR A 245 -3.08 10.25 -18.77
CA TYR A 245 -2.03 11.25 -18.67
C TYR A 245 -2.51 12.44 -17.83
N PRO A 246 -1.65 12.97 -16.96
CA PRO A 246 -1.94 14.20 -16.26
C PRO A 246 -1.93 15.37 -17.26
N VAL A 247 -2.80 16.34 -17.03
CA VAL A 247 -3.00 17.48 -17.94
C VAL A 247 -2.51 18.79 -17.34
N ILE A 248 -2.11 18.78 -16.07
CA ILE A 248 -1.69 19.96 -15.33
C ILE A 248 -0.53 19.62 -14.37
N CYS A 249 0.24 20.61 -13.91
CA CYS A 249 1.25 20.39 -12.88
C CYS A 249 0.58 20.06 -11.53
N THR A 250 1.15 19.13 -10.76
CA THR A 250 0.74 18.87 -9.37
C THR A 250 0.75 20.16 -8.54
N SER A 251 1.76 20.99 -8.77
CA SER A 251 1.95 22.29 -8.10
C SER A 251 1.52 23.48 -8.94
N TYR A 252 0.43 23.31 -9.69
CA TYR A 252 -0.07 24.31 -10.64
C TYR A 252 -0.07 25.74 -10.08
N HIS A 253 0.75 26.59 -10.70
CA HIS A 253 0.93 28.01 -10.36
C HIS A 253 1.41 28.31 -8.93
N SER A 254 1.89 27.30 -8.21
CA SER A 254 2.57 27.51 -6.94
C SER A 254 3.90 28.24 -7.18
N ASN A 255 4.25 29.12 -6.25
CA ASN A 255 5.49 29.90 -6.25
C ASN A 255 5.73 30.74 -7.53
N GLY A 256 4.65 31.17 -8.20
CA GLY A 256 4.73 32.07 -9.36
C GLY A 256 5.11 31.41 -10.69
N PHE A 257 5.18 30.07 -10.74
CA PHE A 257 5.51 29.34 -11.96
C PHE A 257 4.33 29.30 -12.94
N ASN A 258 4.54 29.75 -14.17
CA ASN A 258 3.53 29.61 -15.22
C ASN A 258 3.61 28.19 -15.81
N CYS A 259 2.82 27.29 -15.24
CA CYS A 259 2.83 25.88 -15.58
C CYS A 259 2.17 25.64 -16.94
N GLY A 260 2.97 25.36 -17.97
CA GLY A 260 2.47 24.92 -19.27
C GLY A 260 1.97 23.46 -19.27
N SER A 261 1.57 22.97 -20.45
CA SER A 261 1.10 21.60 -20.66
C SER A 261 2.22 20.55 -20.72
N SER A 262 3.49 20.97 -20.73
CA SER A 262 4.64 20.06 -20.76
C SER A 262 4.97 19.58 -19.34
N LEU A 263 4.55 18.34 -19.06
CA LEU A 263 4.74 17.68 -17.78
C LEU A 263 5.79 16.58 -17.85
N VAL A 264 6.46 16.37 -16.73
CA VAL A 264 7.41 15.30 -16.46
C VAL A 264 7.00 14.57 -15.19
N GLY A 265 7.45 13.32 -15.01
CA GLY A 265 7.33 12.63 -13.73
C GLY A 265 8.54 12.98 -12.89
N GLY A 266 8.43 14.01 -12.07
CA GLY A 266 9.54 14.46 -11.24
C GLY A 266 9.76 13.49 -10.09
N HIS A 267 11.02 13.15 -9.82
CA HIS A 267 11.41 12.56 -8.56
C HIS A 267 11.34 13.62 -7.48
N VAL A 268 10.50 13.37 -6.49
CA VAL A 268 10.26 14.32 -5.40
C VAL A 268 10.33 13.62 -4.06
N ILE A 269 10.49 14.42 -3.02
CA ILE A 269 10.55 14.03 -1.61
C ILE A 269 9.68 14.98 -0.80
N GLY A 270 9.24 14.55 0.38
CA GLY A 270 8.55 15.43 1.33
C GLY A 270 9.42 16.60 1.80
N GLY A 271 8.77 17.72 2.11
CA GLY A 271 9.41 18.91 2.69
C GLY A 271 9.69 20.03 1.68
N LYS A 272 10.42 21.06 2.14
CA LYS A 272 10.64 22.31 1.39
C LYS A 272 12.03 22.46 0.77
N THR A 273 12.91 21.47 0.95
CA THR A 273 14.31 21.58 0.55
C THR A 273 14.66 20.43 -0.38
N ALA A 274 15.07 20.76 -1.60
CA ALA A 274 15.60 19.78 -2.53
C ALA A 274 16.91 19.19 -1.97
N LYS A 275 17.11 17.89 -2.14
CA LYS A 275 18.34 17.19 -1.73
C LYS A 275 18.59 15.99 -2.63
N SER A 276 19.84 15.55 -2.70
CA SER A 276 20.15 14.25 -3.27
C SER A 276 19.64 13.16 -2.33
N MET A 277 19.20 12.05 -2.90
CA MET A 277 18.73 10.90 -2.13
C MET A 277 19.69 9.74 -2.30
N PRO A 278 20.01 9.01 -1.21
CA PRO A 278 20.82 7.82 -1.32
C PRO A 278 20.09 6.75 -2.13
N LYS A 279 20.87 5.90 -2.80
CA LYS A 279 20.36 4.63 -3.33
C LYS A 279 19.74 3.82 -2.18
N GLY A 280 18.67 3.09 -2.49
CA GLY A 280 17.87 2.34 -1.55
C GLY A 280 16.89 3.18 -0.73
N SER A 281 16.74 4.48 -1.01
CA SER A 281 15.79 5.31 -0.27
C SER A 281 14.33 4.90 -0.52
N ASN A 282 13.52 4.94 0.54
CA ASN A 282 12.07 4.72 0.50
C ASN A 282 11.27 6.04 0.54
N SER A 283 11.93 7.17 0.36
CA SER A 283 11.31 8.50 0.51
C SER A 283 11.12 9.22 -0.83
N VAL A 284 11.45 8.56 -1.95
CA VAL A 284 11.33 9.15 -3.29
C VAL A 284 9.98 8.79 -3.90
N TRP A 285 9.32 9.79 -4.45
CA TRP A 285 8.01 9.66 -5.09
C TRP A 285 8.05 10.22 -6.52
N ILE A 286 7.11 9.77 -7.35
CA ILE A 286 6.87 10.32 -8.68
C ILE A 286 5.56 11.09 -8.68
N PHE A 287 5.66 12.39 -8.97
CA PHE A 287 4.51 13.26 -9.21
C PHE A 287 4.62 13.95 -10.57
N PRO A 288 3.49 14.23 -11.24
CA PRO A 288 3.49 15.01 -12.45
C PRO A 288 3.80 16.47 -12.14
N ILE A 289 4.91 16.99 -12.65
CA ILE A 289 5.32 18.38 -12.45
C ILE A 289 5.68 19.02 -13.79
N CYS A 290 5.66 20.34 -13.89
CA CYS A 290 6.07 21.01 -15.12
C CYS A 290 7.60 21.03 -15.25
N ILE A 291 8.11 21.17 -16.48
CA ILE A 291 9.55 21.27 -16.76
C ILE A 291 10.22 22.39 -15.94
N GLN A 292 9.53 23.52 -15.73
CA GLN A 292 10.10 24.64 -14.98
C GLN A 292 10.32 24.29 -13.51
N HIS A 293 9.34 23.66 -12.85
CA HIS A 293 9.49 23.16 -11.48
C HIS A 293 10.58 22.09 -11.39
N ASN A 294 10.66 21.19 -12.37
CA ASN A 294 11.67 20.15 -12.40
C ASN A 294 13.11 20.68 -12.55
N ASN A 295 13.28 21.89 -13.08
CA ASN A 295 14.59 22.48 -13.36
C ASN A 295 15.05 23.49 -12.30
N ASP A 296 14.28 23.68 -11.22
CA ASP A 296 14.60 24.62 -10.15
C ASP A 296 14.61 23.94 -8.77
N ASP A 297 15.81 23.60 -8.30
CA ASP A 297 16.03 22.99 -6.98
C ASP A 297 15.93 24.00 -5.81
N LYS A 298 15.71 25.30 -6.10
CA LYS A 298 15.60 26.35 -5.07
C LYS A 298 14.17 26.60 -4.63
N VAL A 299 13.20 25.94 -5.26
CA VAL A 299 11.79 26.11 -4.95
C VAL A 299 11.23 24.79 -4.43
N TYR A 300 10.37 24.90 -3.43
CA TYR A 300 9.50 23.80 -3.08
C TYR A 300 8.22 23.88 -3.90
N MET A 301 7.46 22.80 -3.87
CA MET A 301 6.18 22.67 -4.51
C MET A 301 5.14 22.28 -3.46
N GLU A 302 3.89 22.58 -3.77
CA GLU A 302 2.72 22.21 -2.98
C GLU A 302 1.81 21.27 -3.78
N ALA A 303 1.23 20.27 -3.11
CA ALA A 303 0.29 19.33 -3.73
C ALA A 303 -1.09 19.99 -3.92
N LEU A 304 -1.34 20.52 -5.12
CA LEU A 304 -2.55 21.31 -5.42
C LEU A 304 -3.56 20.61 -6.34
N LYS A 305 -3.07 19.77 -7.27
CA LYS A 305 -3.91 19.13 -8.31
C LYS A 305 -3.99 17.62 -8.17
N TYR A 306 -2.84 16.97 -8.08
CA TYR A 306 -2.75 15.53 -7.89
C TYR A 306 -2.24 15.29 -6.48
N LEU A 307 -3.06 14.61 -5.67
CA LEU A 307 -2.68 14.24 -4.31
C LEU A 307 -2.08 12.84 -4.25
N LYS A 308 -2.20 12.06 -5.34
CA LYS A 308 -1.65 10.72 -5.44
C LYS A 308 -0.45 10.68 -6.39
N GLY A 309 0.60 9.99 -5.96
CA GLY A 309 1.81 9.74 -6.72
C GLY A 309 2.27 8.30 -6.56
N ILE A 310 3.30 7.93 -7.32
CA ILE A 310 3.94 6.61 -7.17
C ILE A 310 5.01 6.73 -6.09
N TRP A 311 5.03 5.79 -5.16
CA TRP A 311 6.10 5.64 -4.20
C TRP A 311 7.15 4.67 -4.73
N LEU A 312 8.42 5.09 -4.72
CA LEU A 312 9.55 4.22 -5.01
C LEU A 312 10.11 3.67 -3.69
N ASN A 313 9.96 2.36 -3.50
CA ASN A 313 10.63 1.63 -2.44
C ASN A 313 12.01 1.24 -2.99
N ASN A 314 13.10 1.48 -2.27
CA ASN A 314 14.45 1.13 -2.71
C ASN A 314 14.89 1.87 -4.00
N TYR A 315 14.76 3.21 -4.00
CA TYR A 315 15.14 4.10 -5.09
C TYR A 315 16.55 3.81 -5.64
N LEU A 316 16.67 3.60 -6.96
CA LEU A 316 17.92 3.26 -7.67
C LEU A 316 18.58 1.92 -7.25
N GLY A 317 17.81 1.00 -6.67
CA GLY A 317 18.35 -0.26 -6.13
C GLY A 317 19.10 -0.06 -4.81
N PRO A 318 19.50 -1.15 -4.13
CA PRO A 318 20.29 -1.08 -2.90
C PRO A 318 21.74 -0.65 -3.17
#